data_AF-A0A3N0Z847-F1
#
_entry.id   AF-A0A3N0Z847-F1
#
_cell.length_a   1.000
_cell.length_b   1.000
_cell.length_c   1.000
_cell.angle_alpha   90.00
_cell.angle_beta   90.00
_cell.angle_gamma   90.00
#
_symmetry.space_group_name_H-M   'P 1'
#
loop_
_entity.id
_entity.type
_entity.pdbx_description
1 polymer ?
#
loop_
_entity_poly.entity_id
_entity_poly.type
_entity_poly.pdbx_seq_one_letter_code
_entity_poly.pdbx_strand_id
1 'polypeptide(L)'
;MLSPQPVPAHLSSKEPCLVPGLDHVTPQKVVAGSTHCICLTVKGDVFLWGSNKHDQLVSESLFLPLPVALDRSLLQGERVTDVHSGWTHLVAKTESGRVFTWGRSNYGQLGQTSQGTEKEPDDSTSSGQTISRPIEVKALFGATQIACGSEHNLAVVGGRIFSWGWNEHGMCGNCSLCDITQPRPIPSLRDAMALLIGCGAGHSMALCRLKSNKDSAS
;
A
#
# COMPACT_ATOMS: atom_id res chain seq x y z
N MET A 1 16.08 37.12 -7.48
CA MET A 1 14.71 36.86 -7.00
C MET A 1 14.10 35.83 -7.92
N LEU A 2 13.87 34.60 -7.44
CA LEU A 2 13.14 33.60 -8.21
C LEU A 2 11.65 33.86 -7.99
N SER A 3 10.96 34.33 -9.04
CA SER A 3 9.51 34.40 -9.05
C SER A 3 8.95 33.00 -8.77
N PRO A 4 7.96 32.82 -7.88
CA PRO A 4 7.34 31.52 -7.70
C PRO A 4 6.78 31.04 -9.03
N GLN A 5 7.19 29.86 -9.49
CA GLN A 5 6.64 29.30 -10.70
C GLN A 5 5.12 29.07 -10.50
N PRO A 6 4.29 29.41 -11.49
CA PRO A 6 2.85 29.20 -11.40
C PRO A 6 2.56 27.71 -11.19
N VAL A 7 1.63 27.40 -10.29
CA VAL A 7 1.17 26.02 -10.07
C VAL A 7 0.61 25.49 -11.40
N PRO A 8 1.12 24.36 -11.91
CA PRO A 8 0.60 23.75 -13.13
C PRO A 8 -0.93 23.62 -13.09
N ALA A 9 -1.61 24.03 -14.16
CA ALA A 9 -3.08 24.13 -14.19
C ALA A 9 -3.79 22.80 -13.87
N HIS A 10 -3.19 21.66 -14.21
CA HIS A 10 -3.73 20.34 -13.88
C HIS A 10 -3.78 20.05 -12.37
N LEU A 11 -2.94 20.72 -11.56
CA LEU A 11 -2.94 20.58 -10.10
C LEU A 11 -4.02 21.43 -9.40
N SER A 12 -4.66 22.37 -10.12
CA SER A 12 -5.72 23.24 -9.61
C SER A 12 -7.02 23.12 -10.40
N SER A 13 -7.13 22.08 -11.23
CA SER A 13 -8.30 21.87 -12.08
C SER A 13 -9.55 21.60 -11.25
N LYS A 14 -10.66 22.24 -11.64
CA LYS A 14 -12.01 22.02 -11.07
C LYS A 14 -12.86 21.09 -11.93
N GLU A 15 -12.34 20.70 -13.09
CA GLU A 15 -13.00 19.82 -14.04
C GLU A 15 -12.05 18.66 -14.40
N PRO A 16 -12.56 17.50 -14.82
CA PRO A 16 -11.71 16.42 -15.31
C PRO A 16 -10.78 16.92 -16.43
N CYS A 17 -9.48 16.69 -16.27
CA CYS A 17 -8.47 17.07 -17.25
C CYS A 17 -7.48 15.93 -17.47
N LEU A 18 -6.76 15.97 -18.58
CA LEU A 18 -5.69 15.02 -18.86
C LEU A 18 -4.58 15.19 -17.82
N VAL A 19 -4.05 14.07 -17.32
CA VAL A 19 -2.84 14.07 -16.49
C VAL A 19 -1.65 14.16 -17.45
N PRO A 20 -0.90 15.29 -17.46
CA PRO A 20 0.17 15.46 -18.42
C PRO A 20 1.27 14.42 -18.24
N GLY A 21 1.84 13.93 -19.34
CA GLY A 21 2.96 13.00 -19.32
C GLY A 21 2.56 11.53 -19.26
N LEU A 22 1.27 11.20 -19.29
CA LEU A 22 0.78 9.82 -19.44
C LEU A 22 0.16 9.54 -20.81
N ASP A 23 0.24 10.49 -21.75
CA ASP A 23 -0.40 10.39 -23.08
C ASP A 23 0.14 9.26 -23.96
N HIS A 24 1.32 8.72 -23.61
CA HIS A 24 2.03 7.67 -24.34
C HIS A 24 1.90 6.28 -23.69
N VAL A 25 1.15 6.16 -22.58
CA VAL A 25 0.92 4.89 -21.90
C VAL A 25 -0.56 4.52 -21.91
N THR A 26 -0.88 3.26 -21.64
CA THR A 26 -2.26 2.78 -21.49
C THR A 26 -2.51 2.46 -20.01
N PRO A 27 -3.24 3.32 -19.27
CA PRO A 27 -3.61 3.05 -17.89
C PRO A 27 -4.49 1.80 -17.77
N GLN A 28 -4.21 0.97 -16.77
CA GLN A 28 -5.01 -0.18 -16.38
C GLN A 28 -5.77 0.09 -15.08
N LYS A 29 -5.09 0.69 -14.09
CA LYS A 29 -5.66 1.02 -12.78
C LYS A 29 -5.08 2.34 -12.27
N VAL A 30 -5.92 3.18 -11.70
CA VAL A 30 -5.49 4.38 -10.98
C VAL A 30 -5.96 4.24 -9.53
N VAL A 31 -5.08 4.55 -8.58
CA VAL A 31 -5.43 4.63 -7.16
C VAL A 31 -4.94 5.95 -6.60
N ALA A 32 -5.64 6.47 -5.60
CA ALA A 32 -5.31 7.72 -4.92
C ALA A 32 -5.15 7.45 -3.43
N GLY A 33 -4.08 7.99 -2.84
CA GLY A 33 -3.94 8.11 -1.40
C GLY A 33 -4.48 9.45 -0.91
N SER A 34 -3.99 9.93 0.22
CA SER A 34 -4.44 11.22 0.79
C SER A 34 -4.07 12.42 -0.09
N THR A 35 -2.86 12.39 -0.65
CA THR A 35 -2.24 13.53 -1.35
C THR A 35 -1.28 13.06 -2.46
N HIS A 36 -1.39 11.80 -2.87
CA HIS A 36 -0.59 11.20 -3.94
C HIS A 36 -1.45 10.29 -4.81
N CYS A 37 -1.00 10.05 -6.03
CA CYS A 37 -1.70 9.26 -7.02
C CYS A 37 -0.74 8.25 -7.67
N ILE A 38 -1.33 7.15 -8.11
CA ILE A 38 -0.62 6.03 -8.74
C ILE A 38 -1.38 5.61 -9.97
N CYS A 39 -0.65 5.42 -11.07
CA CYS A 39 -1.16 4.82 -12.29
C CYS A 39 -0.39 3.53 -12.58
N LEU A 40 -1.09 2.41 -12.61
CA LEU A 40 -0.60 1.14 -13.14
C LEU A 40 -0.98 1.03 -14.61
N THR A 41 -0.02 0.75 -15.49
CA THR A 41 -0.26 0.55 -16.92
C THR A 41 -0.50 -0.92 -17.27
N VAL A 42 -1.04 -1.19 -18.45
CA VAL A 42 -1.20 -2.58 -18.96
C VAL A 42 0.13 -3.32 -19.15
N LYS A 43 1.25 -2.59 -19.27
CA LYS A 43 2.61 -3.17 -19.31
C LYS A 43 3.18 -3.46 -17.92
N GLY A 44 2.40 -3.12 -16.89
CA GLY A 44 2.72 -3.21 -15.47
C GLY A 44 3.83 -2.27 -15.02
N ASP A 45 3.94 -1.13 -15.68
CA ASP A 45 4.71 0.02 -15.19
C ASP A 45 3.87 0.80 -14.19
N VAL A 46 4.50 1.34 -13.16
CA VAL A 46 3.86 2.13 -12.11
C VAL A 46 4.35 3.56 -12.20
N PHE A 47 3.44 4.52 -12.28
CA PHE A 47 3.74 5.95 -12.24
C PHE A 47 3.20 6.56 -10.96
N LEU A 48 3.99 7.42 -10.32
CA LEU A 48 3.71 8.01 -9.01
C LEU A 48 3.81 9.54 -9.10
N TRP A 49 2.89 10.27 -8.48
CA TRP A 49 2.96 11.73 -8.36
C TRP A 49 2.21 12.26 -7.14
N GLY A 50 2.44 13.53 -6.82
CA GLY A 50 1.87 14.23 -5.66
C GLY A 50 2.86 14.38 -4.51
N SER A 51 2.35 14.33 -3.28
CA SER A 51 3.12 14.44 -2.04
C SER A 51 4.04 13.23 -1.85
N ASN A 52 5.25 13.48 -1.35
CA ASN A 52 6.25 12.48 -0.98
C ASN A 52 6.75 12.65 0.47
N LYS A 53 5.92 13.22 1.37
CA LYS A 53 6.31 13.50 2.76
C LYS A 53 6.69 12.26 3.60
N HIS A 54 6.29 11.06 3.17
CA HIS A 54 6.63 9.80 3.82
C HIS A 54 7.29 8.83 2.84
N ASP A 55 8.00 9.34 1.83
CA ASP A 55 8.73 8.54 0.84
C ASP A 55 7.88 7.60 -0.03
N GLN A 56 6.55 7.78 -0.05
CA GLN A 56 5.64 6.97 -0.87
C GLN A 56 5.93 7.07 -2.39
N LEU A 57 6.64 8.07 -2.87
CA LEU A 57 7.00 8.21 -4.29
C LEU A 57 8.43 7.78 -4.60
N VAL A 58 9.18 7.28 -3.61
CA VAL A 58 10.57 6.78 -3.74
C VAL A 58 11.47 7.80 -4.47
N SER A 59 11.41 9.05 -4.03
CA SER A 59 12.07 10.20 -4.63
C SER A 59 12.74 11.05 -3.56
N GLU A 60 13.79 11.77 -3.91
CA GLU A 60 14.42 12.78 -3.01
C GLU A 60 13.57 14.06 -2.90
N SER A 61 12.75 14.36 -3.92
CA SER A 61 11.82 15.49 -3.87
C SER A 61 10.64 15.20 -2.94
N LEU A 62 10.27 16.18 -2.11
CA LEU A 62 9.07 16.12 -1.24
C LEU A 62 7.74 16.18 -2.02
N PHE A 63 7.79 16.55 -3.30
CA PHE A 63 6.61 16.63 -4.16
C PHE A 63 6.97 16.39 -5.63
N LEU A 64 6.17 15.57 -6.32
CA LEU A 64 6.29 15.31 -7.75
C LEU A 64 5.07 15.91 -8.47
N PRO A 65 5.22 17.00 -9.25
CA PRO A 65 4.10 17.66 -9.92
C PRO A 65 3.59 16.90 -11.15
N LEU A 66 4.37 15.93 -11.63
CA LEU A 66 4.07 15.11 -12.79
C LEU A 66 4.31 13.63 -12.47
N PRO A 67 3.61 12.70 -13.17
CA PRO A 67 3.84 11.27 -13.06
C PRO A 67 5.30 10.90 -13.35
N VAL A 68 5.94 10.20 -12.41
CA VAL A 68 7.29 9.64 -12.56
C VAL A 68 7.20 8.13 -12.50
N ALA A 69 7.85 7.45 -13.44
CA ALA A 69 7.91 6.00 -13.45
C ALA A 69 8.72 5.49 -12.26
N LEU A 70 8.17 4.54 -11.51
CA LEU A 70 8.87 3.78 -10.50
C LEU A 70 9.91 2.88 -11.18
N ASP A 71 11.16 2.93 -10.71
CA ASP A 71 12.17 1.99 -11.17
C ASP A 71 11.77 0.55 -10.77
N ARG A 72 11.51 -0.26 -11.79
CA ARG A 72 11.09 -1.67 -11.63
C ARG A 72 12.15 -2.51 -10.92
N SER A 73 13.42 -2.09 -10.91
CA SER A 73 14.49 -2.76 -10.15
C SER A 73 14.18 -2.83 -8.65
N LEU A 74 13.44 -1.86 -8.11
CA LEU A 74 12.99 -1.82 -6.72
C LEU A 74 11.97 -2.91 -6.39
N LEU A 75 11.32 -3.47 -7.42
CA LEU A 75 10.39 -4.59 -7.34
C LEU A 75 11.04 -5.87 -7.91
N GLN A 76 12.38 -5.94 -7.85
CA GLN A 76 13.21 -7.03 -8.36
C GLN A 76 12.95 -7.33 -9.85
N GLY A 77 12.64 -6.29 -10.64
CA GLY A 77 12.46 -6.37 -12.09
C GLY A 77 11.11 -6.93 -12.56
N GLU A 78 10.19 -7.27 -11.66
CA GLU A 78 8.92 -7.88 -12.04
C GLU A 78 7.85 -6.91 -12.52
N ARG A 79 6.95 -7.40 -13.38
CA ARG A 79 5.76 -6.65 -13.76
C ARG A 79 4.80 -6.54 -12.58
N VAL A 80 4.28 -5.33 -12.35
CA VAL A 80 3.19 -5.11 -11.39
C VAL A 80 1.86 -5.50 -12.02
N THR A 81 1.02 -6.21 -11.27
CA THR A 81 -0.31 -6.66 -11.70
C THR A 81 -1.44 -6.00 -10.94
N ASP A 82 -1.16 -5.45 -9.75
CA ASP A 82 -2.15 -4.73 -8.96
C ASP A 82 -1.46 -3.72 -8.03
N VAL A 83 -2.14 -2.60 -7.76
CA VAL A 83 -1.67 -1.53 -6.87
C VAL A 83 -2.78 -1.10 -5.92
N HIS A 84 -2.40 -0.80 -4.69
CA HIS A 84 -3.29 -0.29 -3.64
C HIS A 84 -2.60 0.83 -2.87
N SER A 85 -3.39 1.67 -2.22
CA SER A 85 -2.89 2.81 -1.46
C SER A 85 -3.72 2.97 -0.21
N GLY A 86 -3.06 3.21 0.92
CA GLY A 86 -3.72 3.86 2.06
C GLY A 86 -3.57 5.37 1.94
N TRP A 87 -3.64 6.09 3.06
CA TRP A 87 -3.44 7.54 3.03
C TRP A 87 -2.00 7.92 2.69
N THR A 88 -1.03 7.18 3.23
CA THR A 88 0.39 7.56 3.17
C THR A 88 1.34 6.39 2.87
N HIS A 89 0.79 5.21 2.55
CA HIS A 89 1.56 4.03 2.16
C HIS A 89 0.98 3.38 0.90
N LEU A 90 1.80 2.53 0.30
CA LEU A 90 1.53 1.87 -0.97
C LEU A 90 1.73 0.38 -0.87
N VAL A 91 0.99 -0.34 -1.72
CA VAL A 91 1.13 -1.78 -1.89
C VAL A 91 1.14 -2.10 -3.38
N ALA A 92 2.13 -2.85 -3.84
CA ALA A 92 2.18 -3.39 -5.19
C ALA A 92 2.24 -4.91 -5.16
N LYS A 93 1.40 -5.55 -5.97
CA LYS A 93 1.46 -7.00 -6.22
C LYS A 93 2.06 -7.26 -7.58
N THR A 94 3.07 -8.12 -7.64
CA THR A 94 3.76 -8.49 -8.88
C THR A 94 3.15 -9.71 -9.55
N GLU A 95 3.60 -10.02 -10.76
CA GLU A 95 3.13 -11.17 -11.55
C GLU A 95 3.43 -12.54 -10.93
N SER A 96 4.47 -12.66 -10.10
CA SER A 96 4.77 -13.89 -9.35
C SER A 96 3.95 -14.03 -8.06
N GLY A 97 3.12 -13.04 -7.74
CA GLY A 97 2.31 -13.00 -6.53
C GLY A 97 3.05 -12.46 -5.30
N ARG A 98 4.24 -11.86 -5.47
CA ARG A 98 4.92 -11.13 -4.39
C ARG A 98 4.22 -9.81 -4.12
N VAL A 99 4.29 -9.37 -2.87
CA VAL A 99 3.66 -8.12 -2.41
C VAL A 99 4.73 -7.24 -1.78
N PHE A 100 4.83 -6.01 -2.27
CA PHE A 100 5.77 -5.01 -1.79
C PHE A 100 5.02 -3.85 -1.15
N THR A 101 5.54 -3.31 -0.07
CA THR A 101 4.99 -2.14 0.63
C THR A 101 6.06 -1.09 0.88
N TRP A 102 5.66 0.18 0.85
CA TRP A 102 6.52 1.33 1.19
C TRP A 102 5.68 2.57 1.52
N GLY A 103 6.35 3.62 2.00
CA GLY A 103 5.73 4.85 2.47
C GLY A 103 5.83 4.97 3.99
N ARG A 104 4.81 5.57 4.62
CA ARG A 104 4.77 5.70 6.08
C ARG A 104 4.71 4.35 6.80
N SER A 105 5.41 4.23 7.93
CA SER A 105 5.53 2.97 8.68
C SER A 105 5.19 3.05 10.18
N ASN A 106 4.76 4.22 10.66
CA ASN A 106 4.62 4.51 12.09
C ASN A 106 3.64 3.60 12.86
N TYR A 107 2.67 3.01 12.18
CA TYR A 107 1.62 2.15 12.77
C TYR A 107 1.80 0.68 12.36
N GLY A 108 2.94 0.34 11.74
CA GLY A 108 3.17 -0.98 11.21
C GLY A 108 2.37 -1.31 9.94
N GLN A 109 1.78 -0.30 9.27
CA GLN A 109 0.97 -0.46 8.06
C GLN A 109 1.74 -1.04 6.87
N LEU A 110 3.08 -1.01 6.91
CA LEU A 110 3.91 -1.69 5.92
C LEU A 110 3.95 -3.21 6.10
N GLY A 111 3.60 -3.74 7.29
CA GLY A 111 3.57 -5.18 7.54
C GLY A 111 4.95 -5.86 7.55
N GLN A 112 6.01 -5.06 7.62
CA GLN A 112 7.39 -5.52 7.55
C GLN A 112 7.88 -5.87 8.96
N THR A 113 8.59 -6.99 9.08
CA THR A 113 9.43 -7.23 10.26
C THR A 113 10.55 -6.22 10.23
N SER A 114 10.82 -5.53 11.34
CA SER A 114 12.14 -4.95 11.56
C SER A 114 13.13 -6.12 11.58
N GLN A 115 13.63 -6.53 10.41
CA GLN A 115 14.95 -7.15 10.39
C GLN A 115 15.86 -6.09 10.96
N GLY A 116 16.56 -6.39 12.05
CA GLY A 116 17.35 -5.45 12.81
C GLY A 116 18.35 -4.67 11.96
N THR A 117 17.89 -3.59 11.34
CA THR A 117 18.62 -2.34 11.47
C THR A 117 18.35 -1.90 12.89
N GLU A 118 19.23 -2.36 13.78
CA GLU A 118 19.58 -1.59 14.95
C GLU A 118 19.64 -0.14 14.48
N LYS A 119 18.66 0.65 14.93
CA LYS A 119 18.92 2.06 15.09
C LYS A 119 20.00 2.09 16.16
N GLU A 120 21.26 1.97 15.74
CA GLU A 120 22.32 2.64 16.45
C GLU A 120 21.80 4.06 16.65
N PRO A 121 21.68 4.54 17.90
CA PRO A 121 21.37 5.93 18.13
C PRO A 121 22.59 6.70 17.62
N ASP A 122 22.55 7.12 16.35
CA ASP A 122 23.54 8.04 15.80
C ASP A 122 23.29 9.40 16.45
N ASP A 123 23.88 9.54 17.63
CA ASP A 123 24.08 10.78 18.34
C ASP A 123 25.15 11.57 17.59
N SER A 124 24.83 12.13 16.41
CA SER A 124 25.59 13.18 15.70
C SER A 124 25.05 13.47 14.30
N THR A 125 24.38 14.60 14.11
CA THR A 125 24.56 15.50 12.94
C THR A 125 25.01 14.87 11.60
N SER A 126 24.16 14.07 10.95
CA SER A 126 24.25 13.86 9.51
C SER A 126 22.86 13.62 8.91
N SER A 127 22.41 14.58 8.10
CA SER A 127 21.11 14.60 7.43
C SER A 127 21.06 13.65 6.22
N GLY A 128 21.33 12.36 6.45
CA GLY A 128 21.22 11.30 5.45
C GLY A 128 19.89 10.58 5.57
N GLN A 129 18.80 11.22 5.16
CA GLN A 129 17.47 10.62 5.21
C GLN A 129 17.41 9.41 4.24
N THR A 130 17.35 8.20 4.77
CA THR A 130 17.24 6.98 3.94
C THR A 130 15.81 6.88 3.40
N ILE A 131 15.65 7.04 2.08
CA ILE A 131 14.35 6.95 1.38
C ILE A 131 13.73 5.57 1.67
N SER A 132 12.48 5.54 2.16
CA SER A 132 11.75 4.28 2.27
C SER A 132 11.58 3.62 0.89
N ARG A 133 12.19 2.45 0.71
CA ARG A 133 12.09 1.66 -0.53
C ARG A 133 11.00 0.58 -0.42
N PRO A 134 10.44 0.12 -1.56
CA PRO A 134 9.60 -1.06 -1.61
C PRO A 134 10.29 -2.26 -0.96
N ILE A 135 9.65 -2.87 0.03
CA ILE A 135 10.14 -4.08 0.69
C ILE A 135 9.06 -5.16 0.59
N GLU A 136 9.50 -6.37 0.28
CA GLU A 136 8.64 -7.54 0.15
C GLU A 136 8.08 -7.98 1.52
N VAL A 137 6.75 -8.12 1.59
CA VAL A 137 6.06 -8.70 2.75
C VAL A 137 5.76 -10.17 2.46
N LYS A 138 6.71 -11.03 2.80
CA LYS A 138 6.67 -12.48 2.48
C LYS A 138 5.40 -13.19 2.95
N ALA A 139 4.82 -12.75 4.06
CA ALA A 139 3.56 -13.30 4.60
C ALA A 139 2.37 -13.12 3.65
N LEU A 140 2.47 -12.23 2.66
CA LEU A 140 1.42 -11.92 1.69
C LEU A 140 1.66 -12.56 0.32
N PHE A 141 2.66 -13.44 0.18
CA PHE A 141 2.92 -14.14 -1.07
C PHE A 141 1.67 -14.91 -1.54
N GLY A 142 1.26 -14.70 -2.79
CA GLY A 142 0.06 -15.31 -3.36
C GLY A 142 -1.24 -14.66 -2.91
N ALA A 143 -1.20 -13.40 -2.42
CA ALA A 143 -2.41 -12.66 -2.07
C ALA A 143 -3.38 -12.55 -3.27
N THR A 144 -4.61 -12.99 -3.03
CA THR A 144 -5.70 -12.96 -4.02
C THR A 144 -6.49 -11.66 -3.95
N GLN A 145 -6.57 -11.05 -2.77
CA GLN A 145 -7.19 -9.74 -2.55
C GLN A 145 -6.32 -8.95 -1.57
N ILE A 146 -6.27 -7.63 -1.78
CA ILE A 146 -5.66 -6.66 -0.87
C ILE A 146 -6.64 -5.49 -0.78
N ALA A 147 -6.84 -4.95 0.41
CA ALA A 147 -7.59 -3.73 0.64
C ALA A 147 -6.84 -2.86 1.65
N CYS A 148 -6.77 -1.56 1.39
CA CYS A 148 -6.10 -0.58 2.25
C CYS A 148 -7.14 0.40 2.76
N GLY A 149 -7.16 0.61 4.08
CA GLY A 149 -7.88 1.70 4.73
C GLY A 149 -7.02 2.96 4.78
N SER A 150 -7.20 3.80 5.81
CA SER A 150 -6.31 4.94 6.04
C SER A 150 -4.87 4.49 6.29
N GLU A 151 -4.68 3.72 7.36
CA GLU A 151 -3.37 3.26 7.84
C GLU A 151 -3.44 1.79 8.30
N HIS A 152 -4.50 1.06 7.93
CA HIS A 152 -4.65 -0.38 8.17
C HIS A 152 -4.93 -1.11 6.85
N ASN A 153 -4.75 -2.43 6.84
CA ASN A 153 -4.85 -3.23 5.64
C ASN A 153 -5.51 -4.57 5.92
N LEU A 154 -6.14 -5.11 4.89
CA LEU A 154 -6.60 -6.49 4.81
C LEU A 154 -5.98 -7.18 3.60
N ALA A 155 -5.75 -8.48 3.71
CA ALA A 155 -5.39 -9.32 2.58
C ALA A 155 -6.00 -10.71 2.69
N VAL A 156 -6.29 -11.32 1.54
CA VAL A 156 -6.71 -12.73 1.45
C VAL A 156 -5.58 -13.57 0.88
N VAL A 157 -4.99 -14.41 1.72
CA VAL A 157 -3.87 -15.32 1.36
C VAL A 157 -4.28 -16.75 1.68
N GLY A 158 -4.25 -17.64 0.68
CA GLY A 158 -4.69 -19.03 0.85
C GLY A 158 -6.14 -19.16 1.36
N GLY A 159 -7.02 -18.22 1.00
CA GLY A 159 -8.42 -18.17 1.44
C GLY A 159 -8.66 -17.62 2.86
N ARG A 160 -7.59 -17.28 3.61
CA ARG A 160 -7.66 -16.74 4.97
C ARG A 160 -7.47 -15.23 4.94
N ILE A 161 -8.14 -14.53 5.88
CA ILE A 161 -8.07 -13.08 6.00
C ILE A 161 -6.97 -12.71 6.98
N PHE A 162 -6.07 -11.84 6.54
CA PHE A 162 -5.04 -11.21 7.34
C PHE A 162 -5.36 -9.73 7.51
N SER A 163 -5.03 -9.19 8.67
CA SER A 163 -5.16 -7.76 8.99
C SER A 163 -3.88 -7.24 9.62
N TRP A 164 -3.49 -6.00 9.30
CA TRP A 164 -2.38 -5.32 9.97
C TRP A 164 -2.45 -3.78 9.83
N GLY A 165 -1.60 -3.08 10.56
CA GLY A 165 -1.50 -1.62 10.61
C GLY A 165 -2.18 -1.01 11.82
N TRP A 166 -2.61 0.26 11.66
CA TRP A 166 -3.24 1.06 12.70
C TRP A 166 -4.55 0.44 13.19
N ASN A 167 -4.73 0.33 14.50
CA ASN A 167 -5.81 -0.47 15.08
C ASN A 167 -6.51 0.20 16.28
N GLU A 168 -6.30 1.49 16.53
CA GLU A 168 -6.89 2.19 17.69
C GLU A 168 -8.43 2.17 17.74
N HIS A 169 -9.10 1.92 16.61
CA HIS A 169 -10.56 1.75 16.52
C HIS A 169 -11.00 0.28 16.32
N GLY A 170 -10.11 -0.69 16.52
CA GLY A 170 -10.41 -2.12 16.36
C GLY A 170 -10.56 -2.57 14.91
N MET A 171 -10.02 -1.81 13.96
CA MET A 171 -10.13 -2.04 12.51
C MET A 171 -9.59 -3.39 12.06
N CYS A 172 -8.62 -3.98 12.78
CA CYS A 172 -8.05 -5.28 12.47
C CYS A 172 -8.89 -6.46 12.99
N GLY A 173 -9.93 -6.23 13.80
CA GLY A 173 -10.87 -7.29 14.20
C GLY A 173 -10.26 -8.41 15.05
N ASN A 174 -9.14 -8.16 15.74
CA ASN A 174 -8.42 -9.14 16.57
C ASN A 174 -8.81 -9.07 18.06
N CYS A 175 -9.94 -8.44 18.40
CA CYS A 175 -10.37 -8.15 19.78
C CYS A 175 -9.37 -7.33 20.61
N SER A 176 -8.51 -6.54 19.94
CA SER A 176 -7.57 -5.61 20.56
C SER A 176 -7.59 -4.27 19.82
N LEU A 177 -7.08 -3.23 20.48
CA LEU A 177 -6.88 -1.90 19.91
C LEU A 177 -5.39 -1.59 19.65
N CYS A 178 -4.48 -2.53 19.96
CA CYS A 178 -3.06 -2.35 19.66
C CYS A 178 -2.79 -2.51 18.18
N ASP A 179 -1.95 -1.63 17.63
CA ASP A 179 -1.46 -1.71 16.27
C ASP A 179 -0.80 -3.07 15.98
N ILE A 180 -0.96 -3.53 14.76
CA ILE A 180 -0.45 -4.82 14.32
C ILE A 180 0.64 -4.57 13.30
N THR A 181 1.90 -4.86 13.66
CA THR A 181 3.05 -4.53 12.82
C THR A 181 3.31 -5.50 11.66
N GLN A 182 2.61 -6.63 11.63
CA GLN A 182 2.75 -7.67 10.61
C GLN A 182 1.39 -8.26 10.25
N PRO A 183 1.18 -8.72 9.01
CA PRO A 183 -0.04 -9.44 8.64
C PRO A 183 -0.34 -10.59 9.62
N ARG A 184 -1.46 -10.51 10.33
CA ARG A 184 -1.93 -11.57 11.23
C ARG A 184 -3.29 -12.10 10.79
N PRO A 185 -3.52 -13.42 10.85
CA PRO A 185 -4.83 -13.97 10.55
C PRO A 185 -5.86 -13.53 11.60
N ILE A 186 -7.07 -13.17 11.16
CA ILE A 186 -8.16 -12.77 12.06
C ILE A 186 -8.70 -14.02 12.78
N PRO A 187 -8.58 -14.13 14.12
CA PRO A 187 -8.89 -15.38 14.83
C PRO A 187 -10.33 -15.85 14.66
N SER A 188 -11.30 -14.93 14.72
CA SER A 188 -12.74 -15.20 14.61
C SER A 188 -13.18 -15.66 13.23
N LEU A 189 -12.34 -15.50 12.20
CA LEU A 189 -12.63 -15.86 10.81
C LEU A 189 -11.77 -17.04 10.33
N ARG A 190 -11.12 -17.79 11.24
CA ARG A 190 -10.21 -18.89 10.90
C ARG A 190 -10.87 -19.98 10.04
N ASP A 191 -12.14 -20.28 10.31
CA ASP A 191 -12.90 -21.35 9.63
C ASP A 191 -13.79 -20.83 8.48
N ALA A 192 -13.72 -19.53 8.21
CA ALA A 192 -14.47 -18.89 7.15
C ALA A 192 -13.61 -18.75 5.89
N MET A 193 -14.24 -18.91 4.72
CA MET A 193 -13.60 -18.62 3.44
C MET A 193 -13.93 -17.19 3.02
N ALA A 194 -12.91 -16.36 2.84
CA ALA A 194 -13.09 -14.99 2.37
C ALA A 194 -13.59 -14.96 0.92
N LEU A 195 -14.68 -14.25 0.66
CA LEU A 195 -15.19 -13.98 -0.69
C LEU A 195 -14.80 -12.59 -1.15
N LEU A 196 -14.94 -11.59 -0.27
CA LEU A 196 -14.61 -10.20 -0.55
C LEU A 196 -14.08 -9.53 0.72
N ILE A 197 -13.07 -8.70 0.58
CA ILE A 197 -12.61 -7.77 1.63
C ILE A 197 -12.75 -6.33 1.16
N GLY A 198 -12.87 -5.42 2.11
CA GLY A 198 -12.83 -3.99 1.84
C GLY A 198 -12.46 -3.20 3.08
N CYS A 199 -11.96 -1.99 2.87
CA CYS A 199 -11.59 -1.08 3.94
C CYS A 199 -12.20 0.29 3.66
N GLY A 200 -12.74 0.91 4.71
CA GLY A 200 -12.95 2.35 4.76
C GLY A 200 -11.81 3.02 5.53
N ALA A 201 -11.90 4.33 5.71
CA ALA A 201 -10.88 5.09 6.45
C ALA A 201 -10.69 4.61 7.90
N GLY A 202 -11.77 4.18 8.56
CA GLY A 202 -11.76 3.77 9.97
C GLY A 202 -12.50 2.46 10.26
N HIS A 203 -12.75 1.64 9.23
CA HIS A 203 -13.48 0.37 9.37
C HIS A 203 -13.03 -0.65 8.32
N SER A 204 -13.33 -1.92 8.60
CA SER A 204 -13.04 -3.06 7.73
C SER A 204 -14.30 -3.86 7.45
N MET A 205 -14.40 -4.45 6.26
CA MET A 205 -15.47 -5.36 5.88
C MET A 205 -14.89 -6.66 5.31
N ALA A 206 -15.55 -7.78 5.63
CA ALA A 206 -15.28 -9.06 5.02
C ALA A 206 -16.59 -9.81 4.77
N LEU A 207 -16.84 -10.17 3.51
CA LEU A 207 -17.89 -11.11 3.15
C LEU A 207 -17.28 -12.51 3.12
N CYS A 208 -17.81 -13.41 3.94
CA CYS A 208 -17.27 -14.75 4.10
C CYS A 208 -18.32 -15.82 3.88
N ARG A 209 -17.88 -16.98 3.37
CA ARG A 209 -18.66 -18.23 3.41
C ARG A 209 -18.24 -19.02 4.64
N LEU A 210 -19.20 -19.32 5.52
CA LEU A 210 -18.97 -20.21 6.65
C LEU A 210 -18.99 -21.67 6.17
N LYS A 211 -18.06 -22.49 6.66
CA LYS A 211 -18.15 -23.94 6.47
C LYS A 211 -19.34 -24.45 7.27
N SER A 212 -20.20 -25.25 6.65
CA SER A 212 -21.31 -25.89 7.36
C SER A 212 -20.76 -27.06 8.18
N ASN A 213 -21.22 -27.23 9.42
CA ASN A 213 -20.87 -28.37 10.28
C ASN A 213 -21.35 -29.74 9.75
N LYS A 214 -21.87 -29.84 8.52
CA LYS A 214 -22.38 -31.09 7.94
C LYS A 214 -21.34 -31.91 7.15
N ASP A 215 -20.15 -31.37 6.91
CA ASP A 215 -19.10 -32.08 6.14
C ASP A 215 -18.11 -32.87 7.01
N SER A 216 -18.31 -32.90 8.33
CA SER A 216 -17.49 -33.67 9.29
C SER A 216 -18.18 -34.92 9.84
N ALA A 217 -19.28 -35.35 9.22
CA ALA A 217 -19.97 -36.60 9.52
C ALA A 217 -20.13 -37.44 8.25
N SER A 218 -19.02 -38.00 7.77
CA SER A 218 -18.99 -39.13 6.83
C SER A 218 -17.87 -40.07 7.21
#